data_AF-A0A2E1V6G6-F1
#
_entry.id   AF-A0A2E1V6G6-F1
#
_cell.length_a   1.000
_cell.length_b   1.000
_cell.length_c   1.000
_cell.angle_alpha   90.00
_cell.angle_beta   90.00
_cell.angle_gamma   90.00
#
_symmetry.space_group_name_H-M   'P 1'
#
loop_
_entity.id
_entity.type
_entity.pdbx_description
1 polymer ?
#
loop_
_entity_poly.entity_id
_entity_poly.type
_entity_poly.pdbx_seq_one_letter_code
_entity_poly.pdbx_strand_id
1 'polypeptide(L)'
;MLRKEVELVLRLRNWIAHHDLIFQRDLVTDLRSIRRVVGYRCSATLNGLDHEERLTHALDRKPIFGMGDFVMNSETEEQKP
;
A
#
# COMPACT_ATOMS: atom_id res chain seq x y z
N MET A 1 -13.61 17.34 1.96
CA MET A 1 -13.32 15.91 1.64
C MET A 1 -11.88 15.69 1.23
N LEU A 2 -11.30 16.48 0.32
CA LEU A 2 -9.90 16.39 -0.14
C LEU A 2 -8.84 16.41 0.99
N ARG A 3 -9.06 17.17 2.06
CA ARG A 3 -8.13 17.25 3.21
C ARG A 3 -7.85 15.89 3.85
N LYS A 4 -8.88 15.06 4.02
CA LYS A 4 -8.74 13.71 4.60
C LYS A 4 -7.92 12.78 3.69
N GLU A 5 -8.04 12.96 2.39
CA GLU A 5 -7.32 12.17 1.39
C GLU A 5 -5.84 12.54 1.36
N VAL A 6 -5.52 13.83 1.46
CA VAL A 6 -4.13 14.30 1.61
C VAL A 6 -3.48 13.73 2.88
N GLU A 7 -4.19 13.74 4.01
CA GLU A 7 -3.69 13.15 5.26
C GLU A 7 -3.44 11.64 5.13
N LEU A 8 -4.33 10.92 4.43
CA LEU A 8 -4.14 9.50 4.14
C LEU A 8 -2.88 9.26 3.33
N VAL A 9 -2.64 10.04 2.26
CA VAL A 9 -1.44 9.91 1.41
C VAL A 9 -0.16 10.21 2.19
N LEU A 10 -0.18 11.23 3.05
CA LEU A 10 0.97 11.57 3.89
C LEU A 10 1.29 10.47 4.91
N ARG A 11 0.27 9.87 5.52
CA ARG A 11 0.45 8.72 6.43
C ARG A 11 1.03 7.53 5.68
N LEU A 12 0.47 7.18 4.51
CA LEU A 12 0.97 6.09 3.69
C LEU A 12 2.45 6.28 3.32
N ARG A 13 2.85 7.49 2.91
CA ARG A 13 4.26 7.81 2.65
C ARG A 13 5.14 7.55 3.87
N ASN A 14 4.74 8.03 5.05
CA ASN A 14 5.50 7.79 6.29
C ASN A 14 5.62 6.31 6.59
N TRP A 15 4.53 5.58 6.37
CA TRP A 15 4.47 4.15 6.61
C TRP A 15 5.40 3.35 5.70
N ILE A 16 5.44 3.67 4.40
CA ILE A 16 6.40 3.10 3.45
C ILE A 16 7.84 3.44 3.88
N ALA A 17 8.09 4.67 4.32
CA ALA A 17 9.41 5.10 4.79
C ALA A 17 9.85 4.40 6.08
N HIS A 18 8.91 4.01 6.94
CA HIS A 18 9.17 3.28 8.18
C HIS A 18 9.14 1.75 8.03
N HIS A 19 8.94 1.24 6.81
CA HIS A 19 8.87 -0.20 6.50
C HIS A 19 7.87 -1.00 7.36
N ASP A 20 6.83 -0.34 7.89
CA ASP A 20 5.78 -1.04 8.62
C ASP A 20 5.00 -1.99 7.68
N LEU A 21 4.38 -3.04 8.26
CA LEU A 21 3.78 -4.17 7.53
C LEU A 21 2.52 -3.83 6.71
N ILE A 22 2.68 -3.51 5.43
CA ILE A 22 1.62 -2.87 4.59
C ILE A 22 0.41 -3.76 4.33
N PHE A 23 0.53 -5.03 4.71
CA PHE A 23 -0.44 -6.10 4.55
C PHE A 23 -1.77 -5.89 5.30
N GLN A 24 -1.84 -4.98 6.29
CA GLN A 24 -3.09 -4.67 7.00
C GLN A 24 -3.88 -3.50 6.40
N ARG A 25 -3.37 -2.84 5.34
CA ARG A 25 -4.04 -1.68 4.73
C ARG A 25 -4.88 -2.08 3.51
N ASP A 26 -6.00 -1.38 3.32
CA ASP A 26 -6.75 -1.43 2.06
C ASP A 26 -6.05 -0.57 1.00
N LEU A 27 -5.16 -1.21 0.25
CA LEU A 27 -4.36 -0.56 -0.79
C LEU A 27 -5.21 -0.06 -1.96
N VAL A 28 -6.37 -0.66 -2.21
CA VAL A 28 -7.30 -0.22 -3.27
C VAL A 28 -7.88 1.14 -2.90
N THR A 29 -8.30 1.29 -1.65
CA THR A 29 -8.83 2.57 -1.14
C THR A 29 -7.75 3.64 -1.07
N ASP A 30 -6.51 3.27 -0.72
CA ASP A 30 -5.37 4.18 -0.74
C ASP A 30 -5.06 4.67 -2.16
N LEU A 31 -4.99 3.77 -3.15
CA LEU A 31 -4.75 4.13 -4.55
C LEU A 31 -5.84 5.06 -5.10
N ARG A 32 -7.11 4.80 -4.78
CA ARG A 32 -8.23 5.68 -5.16
C ARG A 32 -8.06 7.09 -4.59
N SER A 33 -7.62 7.18 -3.34
CA SER A 33 -7.38 8.46 -2.65
C SER A 33 -6.21 9.21 -3.28
N ILE A 34 -5.11 8.52 -3.61
CA ILE A 34 -3.96 9.09 -4.32
C ILE A 34 -4.41 9.65 -5.67
N ARG A 35 -5.11 8.86 -6.49
CA ARG A 35 -5.62 9.28 -7.80
C ARG A 35 -6.45 10.56 -7.72
N ARG A 36 -7.33 10.66 -6.71
CA ARG A 36 -8.17 11.85 -6.51
C ARG A 36 -7.35 13.09 -6.14
N VAL A 37 -6.37 12.96 -5.26
CA VAL A 37 -5.49 14.08 -4.87
C VAL A 37 -4.61 14.52 -6.02
N VAL A 38 -3.98 13.57 -6.72
CA VAL A 38 -3.09 13.86 -7.86
C VAL A 38 -3.89 14.47 -9.01
N GLY A 39 -5.04 13.87 -9.37
CA GLY A 39 -5.92 14.38 -10.42
C GLY A 39 -6.48 15.77 -10.13
N TYR A 40 -6.76 16.09 -8.87
CA TYR A 40 -7.15 17.45 -8.48
C TYR A 40 -6.03 18.47 -8.72
N ARG A 41 -4.75 18.07 -8.61
CA ARG A 41 -3.61 18.97 -8.74
C ARG A 41 -3.09 19.07 -10.17
N CYS A 42 -2.96 17.94 -10.86
CA CYS A 42 -2.36 17.86 -12.18
C CYS A 42 -2.80 16.57 -12.90
N SER A 43 -3.52 16.71 -14.01
CA SER A 43 -3.95 15.58 -14.84
C SER A 43 -2.78 14.87 -15.51
N ALA A 44 -1.72 15.59 -15.91
CA ALA A 44 -0.54 14.97 -16.52
C ALA A 44 0.20 14.04 -15.53
N THR A 45 0.29 14.45 -14.26
CA THR A 45 0.87 13.60 -13.21
C THR A 45 -0.03 12.40 -12.90
N LEU A 46 -1.35 12.57 -12.94
CA LEU A 46 -2.29 11.45 -12.79
C LEU A 46 -2.08 10.43 -13.90
N ASN A 47 -1.94 10.86 -15.16
CA ASN A 47 -1.69 9.94 -16.27
C ASN A 47 -0.35 9.18 -16.12
N GLY A 48 0.69 9.84 -15.60
CA GLY A 48 1.95 9.17 -15.28
C GLY A 48 1.80 8.14 -14.16
N LEU A 49 1.05 8.45 -13.11
CA LEU A 49 0.70 7.50 -12.06
C LEU A 49 -0.12 6.32 -12.63
N ASP A 50 -1.09 6.63 -13.50
CA ASP A 50 -1.83 5.79 -14.45
C ASP A 50 -0.99 4.66 -15.06
N HIS A 51 0.15 5.06 -15.60
CA HIS A 51 1.03 4.21 -16.38
C HIS A 51 1.99 3.37 -15.53
N GLU A 52 2.44 3.94 -14.41
CA GLU A 52 3.53 3.37 -13.60
C GLU A 52 3.06 2.57 -12.39
N GLU A 53 1.79 2.73 -11.98
CA GLU A 53 1.25 1.94 -10.88
C GLU A 53 1.36 0.43 -11.19
N ARG A 54 1.50 -0.39 -10.14
CA ARG A 54 1.54 -1.86 -10.31
C ARG A 54 0.60 -2.57 -9.37
N LEU A 55 -0.07 -1.82 -8.50
CA LEU A 55 -0.98 -2.37 -7.51
C LEU A 55 -2.17 -3.04 -8.20
N THR A 56 -2.73 -2.42 -9.24
CA THR A 56 -3.88 -2.99 -9.97
C THR A 56 -3.48 -4.31 -10.60
N HIS A 57 -2.30 -4.37 -11.22
CA HIS A 57 -1.74 -5.60 -11.79
C HIS A 57 -1.40 -6.67 -10.74
N ALA A 58 -0.89 -6.27 -9.57
CA ALA A 58 -0.53 -7.20 -8.50
C ALA A 58 -1.77 -7.81 -7.83
N LEU A 59 -2.86 -7.05 -7.71
CA LEU A 59 -4.13 -7.53 -7.15
C LEU A 59 -4.90 -8.44 -8.11
N ASP A 60 -4.80 -8.19 -9.41
CA ASP A 60 -5.44 -9.02 -10.44
C ASP A 60 -4.73 -10.37 -10.63
N ARG A 61 -3.46 -10.44 -10.23
CA ARG A 61 -2.75 -11.71 -10.11
C ARG A 61 -3.31 -12.48 -8.92
N LYS A 62 -4.05 -13.54 -9.22
CA LYS A 62 -4.43 -14.57 -8.23
C LYS A 62 -3.17 -14.97 -7.45
N PRO A 63 -3.18 -14.95 -6.10
CA PRO A 63 -2.00 -15.34 -5.34
C PRO A 63 -1.61 -16.75 -5.75
N ILE A 64 -0.34 -16.92 -6.15
CA ILE A 64 0.22 -18.23 -6.53
C ILE A 64 0.38 -19.12 -5.28
N PHE A 65 0.21 -18.54 -4.10
CA PHE A 65 0.26 -19.22 -2.81
C PHE A 65 -1.16 -19.47 -2.31
N GLY A 66 -1.54 -20.76 -2.27
CA GLY A 66 -2.73 -21.22 -1.59
C GLY A 66 -2.69 -20.79 -0.12
N MET A 67 -3.86 -20.47 0.41
CA MET A 67 -4.10 -20.12 1.80
C MET A 67 -3.75 -21.34 2.67
N GLY A 68 -2.49 -21.47 3.08
CA GLY A 68 -1.99 -22.63 3.85
C GLY A 68 -0.64 -22.44 4.52
N ASP A 69 0.25 -21.61 3.97
CA ASP A 69 1.67 -21.70 4.31
C ASP A 69 2.24 -20.45 5.01
N PHE A 70 1.40 -19.53 5.50
CA PHE A 70 1.88 -18.42 6.35
C PHE A 70 1.97 -18.88 7.81
N VAL A 71 2.89 -19.81 8.08
CA VAL A 71 3.37 -20.02 9.45
C VAL A 71 4.25 -18.82 9.78
N MET A 72 3.72 -17.94 10.61
CA MET A 72 4.51 -16.92 11.29
C MET A 72 5.58 -17.62 12.11
N ASN A 73 6.84 -17.55 11.67
CA ASN A 73 7.97 -17.76 12.58
C ASN A 73 8.06 -16.51 13.47
N SER A 74 7.18 -16.42 14.45
CA SER A 74 7.47 -15.71 15.69
C SER A 74 8.33 -16.64 16.55
N GLU A 75 9.58 -16.83 16.16
CA GLU A 75 10.58 -17.37 17.07
C GLU A 75 11.03 -16.21 17.95
N THR A 76 10.39 -16.16 19.12
CA THR A 76 10.93 -15.64 20.36
C THR A 76 12.37 -16.11 20.56
N GLU A 77 13.36 -15.24 20.38
CA GLU A 77 14.65 -15.39 21.06
C GLU A 77 14.50 -14.85 22.49
N GLU A 78 13.99 -15.71 23.36
CA GLU A 78 14.23 -15.64 24.80
C GLU A 78 15.33 -16.65 25.15
N GLN A 79 16.31 -16.17 25.93
CA GLN A 79 17.36 -16.88 26.69
C GLN A 79 18.53 -17.55 25.92
N LYS A 80 19.79 -17.10 26.06
CA LYS A 80 20.74 -17.02 27.20
C LYS A 80 21.83 -18.09 27.03
N PRO A 81 23.07 -17.86 27.52
CA PRO A 81 23.39 -18.27 28.90
C PRO A 81 24.01 -17.18 29.80
#